data_AF-A0A832A1Z4-F1
#
_entry.id   AF-A0A832A1Z4-F1
#
_cell.length_a   1.000
_cell.length_b   1.000
_cell.length_c   1.000
_cell.angle_alpha   90.00
_cell.angle_beta   90.00
_cell.angle_gamma   90.00
#
_symmetry.space_group_name_H-M   'P 1'
#
loop_
_entity.id
_entity.type
_entity.pdbx_description
1 polymer ?
#
loop_
_entity_poly.entity_id
_entity_poly.type
_entity_poly.pdbx_seq_one_letter_code
_entity_poly.pdbx_strand_id
1 'polypeptide(L)'
;MKLFRLFTTLLLLAVIVLFVRQNMATFQRDLDFSLYLFIREDVRWSLKVSTVIFLSGFVGLLIGLALMFRPFYHTRKALQAERSEKERLLGERAKASEEADMAHPQAVAGPPREKAPEPQAADTPAG
;
A
#
# COMPACT_ATOMS: atom_id res chain seq x y z
N MET A 1 -25.11 -1.58 15.47
CA MET A 1 -23.68 -1.70 15.89
C MET A 1 -22.85 -0.44 15.66
N LYS A 2 -22.99 0.27 14.52
CA LYS A 2 -22.22 1.51 14.24
C LYS A 2 -22.57 2.68 15.18
N LEU A 3 -23.85 2.88 15.50
CA LEU A 3 -24.29 3.91 16.46
C LEU A 3 -23.73 3.68 17.88
N PHE A 4 -23.80 2.44 18.38
CA PHE A 4 -23.24 2.12 19.69
C PHE A 4 -21.74 2.40 19.74
N ARG A 5 -20.99 2.00 18.70
CA ARG A 5 -19.56 2.35 18.57
C ARG A 5 -19.36 3.86 18.61
N LEU A 6 -20.18 4.64 17.89
CA LEU A 6 -20.12 6.11 17.89
C LEU A 6 -20.33 6.68 19.30
N PHE A 7 -21.36 6.24 20.02
CA PHE A 7 -21.62 6.66 21.39
C PHE A 7 -20.47 6.29 22.33
N THR A 8 -19.96 5.08 22.27
CA THR A 8 -18.80 4.68 23.08
C THR A 8 -17.54 5.46 22.73
N THR A 9 -17.27 5.75 21.46
CA THR A 9 -16.12 6.60 21.08
C THR A 9 -16.30 8.03 21.54
N LEU A 10 -17.53 8.57 21.48
CA LEU A 10 -17.83 9.92 21.95
C LEU A 10 -17.67 10.00 23.47
N LEU A 11 -18.18 8.99 24.20
CA LEU A 11 -18.03 8.87 25.63
C LEU A 11 -16.55 8.76 26.03
N LEU A 12 -15.78 7.91 25.34
CA LEU A 12 -14.35 7.79 25.58
C LEU A 12 -13.62 9.11 25.33
N LEU A 13 -13.94 9.81 24.23
CA LEU A 13 -13.38 11.12 23.92
C LEU A 13 -13.71 12.14 25.01
N ALA A 14 -14.96 12.16 25.48
CA ALA A 14 -15.40 13.04 26.57
C ALA A 14 -14.65 12.75 27.88
N VAL A 15 -14.44 11.48 28.22
CA VAL A 15 -13.64 11.07 29.38
C VAL A 15 -12.20 11.52 29.24
N ILE A 16 -11.58 11.37 28.07
CA ILE A 16 -10.21 11.85 27.81
C ILE A 16 -10.13 13.37 27.97
N VAL A 17 -11.08 14.13 27.42
CA VAL A 17 -11.09 15.60 27.54
C VAL A 17 -11.27 16.03 28.99
N LEU A 18 -12.17 15.38 29.74
CA LEU A 18 -12.35 15.65 31.17
C LEU A 18 -11.08 15.33 31.96
N PHE A 19 -10.44 14.21 31.69
CA PHE A 19 -9.17 13.84 32.31
C PHE A 19 -8.10 14.90 32.07
N VAL A 20 -7.93 15.34 30.83
CA VAL A 20 -6.96 16.39 30.48
C VAL A 20 -7.27 17.70 31.19
N ARG A 21 -8.55 18.12 31.17
CA ARG A 21 -8.99 19.34 31.83
C ARG A 21 -8.79 19.30 33.35
N GLN A 22 -9.14 18.19 33.99
CA GLN A 22 -9.01 18.03 35.44
C GLN A 22 -7.54 18.01 35.88
N ASN A 23 -6.67 17.40 35.07
CA ASN A 23 -5.24 17.30 35.36
C ASN A 23 -4.41 18.44 34.75
N MET A 24 -5.06 19.49 34.22
CA MET A 24 -4.37 20.60 33.54
C MET A 24 -3.37 21.32 34.45
N ALA A 25 -3.70 21.48 35.73
CA ALA A 25 -2.79 22.03 36.73
C ALA A 25 -1.53 21.17 36.92
N THR A 26 -1.66 19.85 36.83
CA THR A 26 -0.53 18.91 36.92
C THR A 26 0.32 18.98 35.65
N PHE A 27 -0.29 19.09 34.48
CA PHE A 27 0.44 19.20 33.20
C PHE A 27 1.24 20.50 33.07
N GLN A 28 0.85 21.56 33.77
CA GLN A 28 1.57 22.84 33.78
C GLN A 28 2.63 22.96 34.87
N ARG A 29 2.79 21.94 35.73
CA ARG A 29 3.88 21.91 36.72
C ARG A 29 5.22 21.95 35.99
N ASP A 30 6.12 22.79 36.48
CA ASP A 30 7.51 22.80 36.07
C ASP A 30 8.24 21.65 36.76
N LEU A 31 9.01 20.90 35.98
CA LEU A 31 9.93 19.87 36.43
C LEU A 31 11.34 20.44 36.32
N ASP A 32 12.05 20.44 37.44
CA ASP A 32 13.46 20.82 37.47
C ASP A 32 14.33 19.63 37.06
N PHE A 33 15.08 19.82 35.99
CA PHE A 33 16.10 18.89 35.55
C PHE A 33 17.46 19.45 35.95
N SER A 34 18.34 18.57 36.41
CA SER A 34 19.73 18.90 36.70
C SER A 34 20.63 17.87 36.03
N LEU A 35 21.66 18.36 35.35
CA LEU A 35 22.70 17.53 34.80
C LEU A 35 23.99 17.81 35.57
N TYR A 36 24.35 16.86 36.43
CA TYR A 36 25.61 16.90 37.16
C TYR A 36 26.75 16.53 36.21
N LEU A 37 27.38 17.55 35.64
CA LEU A 37 28.64 17.39 34.92
C LEU A 37 29.77 17.43 35.95
N PHE A 38 30.60 16.38 35.97
CA PHE A 38 31.74 16.24 36.90
C PHE A 38 32.77 17.39 36.77
N ILE A 39 32.65 18.21 35.71
CA ILE A 39 33.43 19.40 35.40
C ILE A 39 32.58 20.64 35.75
N ARG A 40 32.52 20.93 37.05
CA ARG A 40 32.26 22.24 37.68
C ARG A 40 30.97 23.04 37.43
N GLU A 41 30.08 22.70 36.52
CA GLU A 41 28.84 23.47 36.31
C GLU A 41 27.59 22.58 36.40
N ASP A 42 26.76 22.86 37.41
CA ASP A 42 25.42 22.30 37.53
C ASP A 42 24.50 22.97 36.52
N VAL A 43 24.25 22.29 35.40
CA VAL A 43 23.31 22.78 34.39
C VAL A 43 21.91 22.43 34.86
N ARG A 44 21.18 23.42 35.38
CA ARG A 44 19.79 23.31 35.81
C ARG A 44 18.87 23.99 34.80
N TRP A 45 17.81 23.30 34.40
CA TRP A 45 16.76 23.88 33.57
C TRP A 45 15.41 23.28 33.94
N SER A 46 14.34 24.04 33.70
CA SER A 46 12.98 23.58 33.96
C SER A 46 12.26 23.30 32.65
N LEU A 47 11.52 22.18 32.60
CA LEU A 47 10.53 21.94 31.55
C LEU A 47 9.18 21.63 32.16
N LYS A 48 8.12 22.04 31.46
CA LYS A 48 6.76 21.67 31.83
C LYS A 48 6.52 20.18 31.61
N VAL A 49 5.76 19.56 32.50
CA VAL A 49 5.33 18.15 32.38
C VAL A 49 4.67 17.89 31.02
N SER A 50 3.83 18.82 30.54
CA SER A 50 3.19 18.73 29.22
C SER A 50 4.19 18.61 28.08
N THR A 51 5.29 19.37 28.12
CA THR A 51 6.34 19.33 27.11
C THR A 51 7.07 17.99 27.11
N VAL A 52 7.37 17.44 28.29
CA VAL A 52 8.05 16.13 28.43
C VAL A 52 7.16 15.01 27.90
N ILE A 53 5.88 14.99 28.29
CA ILE A 53 4.91 14.00 27.80
C ILE A 53 4.76 14.11 26.27
N PHE A 54 4.59 15.32 25.75
CA PHE A 54 4.47 15.54 24.31
C PHE A 54 5.70 15.07 23.56
N LEU A 55 6.91 15.41 24.04
CA LEU A 55 8.15 15.02 23.39
C LEU A 55 8.34 13.50 23.40
N SER A 56 8.08 12.82 24.52
CA SER A 56 8.15 11.36 24.60
C SER A 56 7.16 10.67 23.66
N GLY A 57 5.92 11.13 23.62
CA GLY A 57 4.89 10.64 22.70
C GLY A 57 5.23 10.90 21.25
N PHE A 58 5.77 12.09 20.94
CA PHE A 58 6.18 12.47 19.58
C PHE A 58 7.35 11.63 19.09
N VAL A 59 8.39 11.44 19.91
CA VAL A 59 9.52 10.56 19.58
C VAL A 59 9.04 9.12 19.39
N GLY A 60 8.19 8.61 20.28
CA GLY A 60 7.57 7.30 20.13
C GLY A 60 6.76 7.15 18.84
N LEU A 61 6.01 8.19 18.45
CA LEU A 61 5.27 8.23 17.20
C LEU A 61 6.18 8.26 15.98
N LEU A 62 7.26 9.04 15.99
CA LEU A 62 8.24 9.06 14.90
C LEU A 62 8.91 7.69 14.73
N ILE A 63 9.31 7.05 15.82
CA ILE A 63 9.90 5.69 15.79
C ILE A 63 8.86 4.69 15.28
N GLY A 64 7.65 4.70 15.83
CA GLY A 64 6.56 3.82 15.39
C GLY A 64 6.24 4.02 13.90
N LEU A 65 6.22 5.26 13.43
CA LEU A 65 5.98 5.60 12.04
C LEU A 65 7.13 5.12 11.14
N ALA A 66 8.38 5.34 11.54
CA ALA A 66 9.54 4.84 10.82
C ALA A 66 9.53 3.30 10.71
N LEU A 67 9.16 2.61 11.79
CA LEU A 67 8.98 1.16 11.80
C LEU A 67 7.83 0.71 10.92
N MET A 68 6.72 1.45 10.85
CA MET A 68 5.57 1.15 9.98
C MET A 68 5.89 1.37 8.49
N PHE A 69 6.70 2.37 8.16
CA PHE A 69 7.14 2.61 6.78
C PHE A 69 8.11 1.54 6.28
N ARG A 70 8.92 0.95 7.17
CA ARG A 70 9.91 -0.06 6.81
C ARG A 70 9.33 -1.25 6.01
N PRO A 71 8.27 -1.97 6.45
CA PRO A 71 7.67 -3.03 5.65
C PRO A 71 6.99 -2.49 4.37
N PHE A 72 6.43 -1.28 4.39
CA PHE A 72 5.72 -0.70 3.24
C PHE A 72 6.65 -0.48 2.03
N TYR A 73 7.92 -0.14 2.28
CA TYR A 73 8.94 -0.05 1.23
C TYR A 73 9.36 -1.43 0.68
N HIS A 74 9.45 -2.44 1.53
CA HIS A 74 9.80 -3.80 1.09
C HIS A 74 8.69 -4.43 0.24
N THR A 75 7.42 -4.27 0.63
CA THR A 75 6.29 -4.80 -0.14
C THR A 75 6.14 -4.11 -1.50
N ARG A 76 6.37 -2.79 -1.59
CA ARG A 76 6.39 -2.08 -2.88
C ARG A 76 7.51 -2.56 -3.80
N LYS A 77 8.71 -2.80 -3.27
CA LYS A 77 9.82 -3.37 -4.05
C LYS A 77 9.53 -4.79 -4.52
N ALA A 78 8.92 -5.62 -3.68
CA ALA A 78 8.52 -6.98 -4.05
C ALA A 78 7.46 -6.99 -5.17
N LEU A 79 6.44 -6.13 -5.08
CA LEU A 79 5.41 -6.00 -6.10
C LEU A 79 5.94 -5.42 -7.42
N GLN A 80 6.92 -4.51 -7.37
CA GLN A 80 7.60 -4.01 -8.58
C GLN A 80 8.47 -5.08 -9.22
N ALA A 81 9.19 -5.88 -8.43
CA ALA A 81 9.97 -7.02 -8.91
C ALA A 81 9.07 -8.03 -9.66
N GLU A 82 7.95 -8.43 -9.05
CA GLU A 82 7.00 -9.38 -9.68
C GLU A 82 6.37 -8.84 -10.98
N ARG A 83 6.06 -7.54 -11.04
CA ARG A 83 5.53 -6.92 -12.28
C ARG A 83 6.57 -6.88 -13.39
N SER A 84 7.80 -6.52 -13.06
CA SER A 84 8.90 -6.49 -14.03
C SER A 84 9.24 -7.89 -14.56
N GLU A 85 9.16 -8.92 -13.71
CA GLU A 85 9.40 -10.30 -14.10
C GLU A 85 8.29 -10.82 -15.01
N LYS A 86 7.02 -10.51 -14.68
CA LYS A 86 5.88 -10.85 -15.53
C LYS A 86 5.92 -10.18 -16.90
N GLU A 87 6.33 -8.91 -16.97
CA GLU A 87 6.51 -8.19 -18.23
C GLU A 87 7.66 -8.78 -19.07
N ARG A 88 8.78 -9.19 -18.43
CA ARG A 88 9.88 -9.86 -19.13
C ARG A 88 9.44 -11.21 -19.71
N LEU A 89 8.71 -12.02 -18.95
CA LEU A 89 8.20 -13.32 -19.42
C LEU A 89 7.18 -13.17 -20.57
N LEU A 90 6.34 -12.15 -20.53
CA LEU A 90 5.41 -11.84 -21.64
C LEU A 90 6.16 -11.35 -22.87
N GLY A 91 7.19 -10.52 -22.70
CA GLY A 91 8.05 -10.07 -23.80
C GLY A 91 8.86 -11.20 -24.43
N GLU A 92 9.38 -12.14 -23.64
CA GLU A 92 10.07 -13.33 -24.15
C GLU A 92 9.12 -14.29 -24.87
N ARG A 93 7.89 -14.48 -24.38
CA ARG A 93 6.86 -15.24 -25.12
C ARG A 93 6.44 -14.57 -26.42
N ALA A 94 6.32 -13.24 -26.43
CA ALA A 94 6.00 -12.50 -27.64
C ALA A 94 7.13 -12.65 -28.69
N LYS A 95 8.39 -12.51 -28.26
CA LYS A 95 9.56 -12.70 -29.13
C LYS A 95 9.70 -14.15 -29.61
N ALA A 96 9.45 -15.14 -28.76
CA ALA A 96 9.46 -16.55 -29.15
C ALA A 96 8.33 -16.89 -30.13
N SER A 97 7.16 -16.25 -30.00
CA SER A 97 6.06 -16.38 -30.97
C SER A 97 6.40 -15.70 -32.30
N GLU A 98 7.08 -14.55 -32.27
CA GLU A 98 7.51 -13.81 -33.46
C GLU A 98 8.66 -14.53 -34.20
N GLU A 99 9.59 -15.16 -33.48
CA GLU A 99 10.62 -16.03 -34.06
C GLU A 99 10.03 -17.33 -34.62
N ALA A 100 8.98 -17.89 -34.00
CA ALA A 100 8.25 -19.04 -34.54
C ALA A 100 7.47 -18.68 -35.82
N ASP A 101 6.89 -17.48 -35.89
CA ASP A 101 6.23 -16.97 -37.09
C ASP A 101 7.25 -16.61 -38.21
N MET A 102 8.46 -16.15 -37.86
CA MET A 102 9.54 -15.88 -38.83
C MET A 102 10.27 -17.16 -39.29
N ALA A 103 10.18 -18.27 -38.57
CA ALA A 103 10.75 -19.56 -38.97
C ALA A 103 9.94 -20.30 -40.05
N HIS A 104 8.82 -19.75 -40.51
CA HIS A 104 8.03 -20.31 -41.62
C HIS A 104 8.05 -19.42 -42.87
N PRO A 105 9.18 -19.37 -43.63
CA PRO A 105 9.18 -18.72 -44.93
C PRO A 105 8.60 -19.67 -46.01
N GLN A 106 7.50 -19.22 -46.60
CA GLN A 106 6.97 -19.58 -47.92
C GLN A 106 6.29 -20.94 -48.14
N ALA A 107 4.96 -20.89 -48.24
CA ALA A 107 4.22 -21.59 -49.28
C ALA A 107 2.90 -20.83 -49.60
N VAL A 108 3.02 -19.71 -50.31
CA VAL A 108 1.88 -19.09 -51.01
C VAL A 108 2.25 -18.88 -52.47
N ALA A 109 1.78 -19.77 -53.34
CA ALA A 109 1.56 -19.52 -54.75
C ALA A 109 0.30 -20.31 -55.17
N GLY A 110 -0.78 -19.61 -55.52
CA GLY A 110 -2.05 -20.19 -55.95
C GLY A 110 -1.99 -20.88 -57.34
N PRO A 111 -3.12 -21.39 -57.88
CA PRO A 111 -4.14 -20.47 -58.40
C PRO A 111 -5.62 -20.91 -58.19
N PRO A 112 -6.59 -20.04 -58.53
CA PRO A 112 -8.00 -20.16 -58.17
C PRO A 112 -8.89 -20.74 -59.28
N ARG A 113 -10.07 -21.24 -58.86
CA ARG A 113 -11.30 -21.60 -59.60
C ARG A 113 -11.55 -23.10 -59.72
N GLU A 114 -12.64 -23.54 -59.09
CA GLU A 114 -13.65 -24.32 -59.81
C GLU A 114 -15.03 -24.05 -59.20
N LYS A 115 -15.87 -23.32 -59.96
CA LYS A 115 -17.32 -23.24 -59.72
C LYS A 115 -17.89 -24.61 -60.07
N ALA A 116 -18.34 -25.38 -59.09
CA ALA A 116 -19.22 -26.52 -59.36
C ALA A 116 -20.67 -26.03 -59.49
N PRO A 117 -21.42 -26.46 -60.50
CA PRO A 117 -22.72 -25.91 -60.85
C PRO A 117 -23.82 -26.48 -59.95
N GLU A 118 -24.77 -25.61 -59.60
CA GLU A 118 -26.09 -25.99 -59.11
C GLU A 118 -26.86 -26.66 -60.26
N PRO A 119 -27.57 -27.77 -60.02
CA PRO A 119 -28.87 -27.93 -60.65
C PRO A 119 -29.96 -28.37 -59.67
N GLN A 120 -31.13 -27.82 -59.98
CA GLN A 120 -32.39 -27.79 -59.25
C GLN A 120 -33.12 -29.14 -59.20
N ALA A 121 -33.95 -29.23 -58.14
CA ALA A 121 -35.31 -29.76 -58.08
C ALA A 121 -35.58 -31.25 -58.37
N ALA A 122 -36.22 -31.95 -57.40
CA ALA A 122 -37.67 -32.17 -57.45
C ALA A 122 -38.17 -33.09 -56.30
N ASP A 123 -39.27 -32.65 -55.68
CA ASP A 123 -40.42 -33.42 -55.18
C ASP A 123 -40.33 -34.35 -53.94
N THR A 124 -40.82 -33.81 -52.81
CA THR A 124 -41.94 -34.25 -51.90
C THR A 124 -42.58 -35.65 -52.08
N PRO A 125 -43.40 -36.21 -51.13
CA PRO A 125 -43.74 -35.79 -49.76
C PRO A 125 -43.71 -36.90 -48.68
N ALA A 126 -44.01 -36.44 -47.46
CA ALA A 126 -44.38 -37.20 -46.28
C ALA A 126 -45.57 -38.16 -46.49
N GLY A 127 -45.50 -39.29 -45.80
CA GLY A 127 -46.61 -40.17 -45.44
C GLY A 127 -46.46 -40.57 -43.97
#